data_AF-F3YAV4-F1
#
_entry.id   AF-F3YAV4-F1
#
_cell.length_a   1.000
_cell.length_b   1.000
_cell.length_c   1.000
_cell.angle_alpha   90.00
_cell.angle_beta   90.00
_cell.angle_gamma   90.00
#
_symmetry.space_group_name_H-M   'P 1'
#
loop_
_entity.id
_entity.type
_entity.pdbx_description
1 polymer ?
#
loop_
_entity_poly.entity_id
_entity_poly.type
_entity_poly.pdbx_seq_one_letter_code
_entity_poly.pdbx_strand_id
1 'polypeptide(L)' 'MEAANLASYYSKYRLSARVPVDYVEVKFVHKPNGAKPGYVIYENQQTLYVTPEKELVYQLKR' A
#
# COMPACT_ATOMS: atom_id res chain seq x y z
N MET A 1 -3.12 -11.13 -2.22
CA MET A 1 -2.23 -10.51 -1.20
C MET A 1 -0.99 -9.88 -1.82
N GLU A 2 -0.70 -10.17 -3.08
CA GLU A 2 0.44 -9.72 -3.88
C GLU A 2 0.57 -8.18 -3.90
N ALA A 3 -0.55 -7.48 -4.08
CA ALA A 3 -0.56 -6.01 -4.09
C ALA A 3 -0.14 -5.38 -2.75
N ALA A 4 -0.52 -5.99 -1.63
CA ALA A 4 -0.12 -5.51 -0.30
C ALA A 4 1.38 -5.75 -0.04
N ASN A 5 1.93 -6.86 -0.55
CA ASN A 5 3.39 -7.10 -0.52
C ASN A 5 4.16 -6.09 -1.38
N LEU A 6 3.62 -5.75 -2.55
CA LEU A 6 4.19 -4.69 -3.39
C LEU A 6 4.17 -3.33 -2.68
N ALA A 7 3.03 -2.98 -2.08
CA ALA A 7 2.84 -1.73 -1.36
C ALA A 7 3.76 -1.61 -0.13
N SER A 8 3.86 -2.67 0.68
CA SER A 8 4.78 -2.69 1.84
C SER A 8 6.25 -2.65 1.41
N TYR A 9 6.62 -3.31 0.32
CA TYR A 9 8.00 -3.31 -0.19
C TYR A 9 8.47 -1.95 -0.73
N TYR A 10 7.58 -1.19 -1.39
CA TYR A 10 7.85 0.17 -1.85
C TYR A 10 7.54 1.26 -0.82
N SER A 11 7.31 0.87 0.43
CA SER A 11 7.10 1.80 1.54
C SER A 11 8.39 2.07 2.34
N LYS A 12 8.29 2.98 3.31
CA LYS A 12 9.35 3.22 4.32
C LYS A 12 9.66 1.97 5.15
N TYR A 13 8.71 1.05 5.31
CA TYR A 13 8.81 -0.13 6.19
C TYR A 13 9.29 -1.41 5.48
N ARG A 14 9.95 -1.29 4.33
CA ARG A 14 10.39 -2.43 3.51
C ARG A 14 11.30 -3.46 4.21
N LEU A 15 11.93 -3.10 5.34
CA LEU A 15 12.79 -3.98 6.13
C LEU A 15 12.11 -4.45 7.43
N SER A 16 10.89 -4.00 7.70
CA SER A 16 10.14 -4.34 8.91
C SER A 16 9.25 -5.55 8.64
N ALA A 17 9.13 -6.42 9.65
CA ALA A 17 8.14 -7.50 9.63
C ALA A 17 6.77 -6.97 10.11
N ARG A 18 5.66 -7.53 9.59
CA ARG A 18 4.28 -7.16 9.92
C ARG A 18 3.96 -5.67 9.69
N VAL A 19 4.19 -5.20 8.47
CA VAL A 19 3.82 -3.85 8.01
C VAL A 19 2.29 -3.74 7.87
N PRO A 20 1.65 -2.73 8.47
CA PRO A 20 0.24 -2.45 8.23
C PRO A 20 0.06 -1.83 6.84
N VAL A 21 -0.84 -2.40 6.04
CA VAL A 21 -1.21 -1.92 4.72
C VAL A 21 -2.72 -1.78 4.65
N ASP A 22 -3.18 -0.57 4.41
CA ASP A 22 -4.59 -0.29 4.26
C ASP A 22 -5.04 -0.54 2.81
N TYR A 23 -6.18 -1.20 2.66
CA TYR A 23 -6.85 -1.39 1.39
C TYR A 23 -8.27 -0.83 1.44
N VAL A 24 -8.67 -0.24 0.33
CA VAL A 24 -9.96 0.42 0.16
C VAL A 24 -10.34 0.40 -1.31
N GLU A 25 -11.63 0.41 -1.62
CA GLU A 25 -12.09 0.59 -2.99
C GLU A 25 -11.73 2.01 -3.50
N VAL A 26 -11.34 2.11 -4.77
CA VAL A 26 -10.90 3.38 -5.39
C VAL A 26 -11.94 4.50 -5.30
N LYS A 27 -13.23 4.16 -5.28
CA LYS A 27 -14.33 5.14 -5.18
C LYS A 27 -14.35 5.91 -3.85
N PHE A 28 -13.74 5.37 -2.80
CA PHE A 28 -13.63 6.00 -1.49
C PHE A 28 -12.33 6.80 -1.32
N VAL A 29 -11.47 6.84 -2.34
CA VAL A 29 -10.24 7.64 -2.32
C VAL A 29 -10.54 9.01 -2.92
N HIS A 30 -10.25 10.06 -2.17
CA HIS A 30 -10.47 11.45 -2.59
C HIS A 30 -9.16 12.25 -2.54
N LYS A 31 -8.97 13.13 -3.54
CA LYS A 31 -7.87 14.09 -3.56
C LYS A 31 -8.42 15.47 -3.18
N PRO A 32 -8.05 16.03 -2.01
CA PRO A 32 -8.46 17.37 -1.63
C PRO A 32 -7.95 18.42 -2.62
N ASN A 33 -8.78 19.41 -2.92
CA ASN A 33 -8.41 20.51 -3.80
C ASN A 33 -7.21 21.28 -3.23
N GLY A 34 -6.20 21.51 -4.07
CA GLY A 34 -4.96 22.19 -3.68
C GLY A 34 -3.92 21.30 -3.00
N ALA A 35 -4.18 20.00 -2.80
CA ALA A 35 -3.19 19.08 -2.25
C ALA A 35 -2.07 18.76 -3.25
N LYS A 36 -0.85 18.55 -2.73
CA LYS A 36 0.32 18.17 -3.53
C LYS A 36 0.08 16.85 -4.29
N PRO A 37 0.68 16.65 -5.47
CA PRO A 37 0.63 15.37 -6.17
C PRO A 37 1.05 14.21 -5.25
N GLY A 38 0.27 13.13 -5.26
CA GLY A 38 0.48 11.96 -4.40
C GLY A 38 -0.21 12.02 -3.03
N TYR A 39 -0.77 13.17 -2.62
CA TYR A 39 -1.56 13.26 -1.39
C TYR A 39 -3.03 12.86 -1.65
N VAL A 40 -3.54 11.94 -0.84
CA VAL A 40 -4.92 11.44 -0.90
C VAL A 40 -5.46 11.24 0.51
N ILE A 41 -6.78 11.34 0.65
CA ILE A 41 -7.52 10.93 1.84
C ILE A 41 -8.48 9.80 1.45
N TYR A 42 -8.77 8.92 2.39
CA TYR A 42 -9.68 7.80 2.19
C TYR A 42 -10.41 7.47 3.49
N GLU A 43 -11.55 6.82 3.36
CA GLU A 43 -12.41 6.42 4.47
C GLU A 43 -12.76 4.92 4.35
N ASN A 44 -13.22 4.31 5.45
CA ASN A 44 -13.64 2.91 5.50
C ASN A 44 -12.58 1.90 5.01
N GLN A 45 -11.32 2.16 5.32
CA GLN A 45 -10.24 1.24 5.02
C GLN A 45 -10.27 -0.01 5.91
N GLN A 46 -9.72 -1.08 5.37
CA GLN A 46 -9.39 -2.29 6.12
C GLN A 46 -7.86 -2.44 6.17
N THR A 47 -7.32 -2.85 7.31
CA THR A 47 -5.87 -3.00 7.49
C THR A 47 -5.46 -4.45 7.37
N LEU A 48 -4.52 -4.76 6.48
CA LEU A 48 -3.81 -6.04 6.44
C LEU A 48 -2.44 -5.90 7.10
N TYR A 49 -1.97 -6.97 7.73
CA TYR A 49 -0.57 -7.06 8.17
C TYR A 49 0.19 -7.99 7.22
N VAL A 50 1.25 -7.46 6.60
CA VAL A 50 2.05 -8.20 5.62
C VAL A 50 3.54 -8.11 5.94
N THR A 51 4.29 -9.15 5.58
CA THR A 51 5.75 -9.15 5.67
C THR A 51 6.30 -9.03 4.25
N PRO A 52 7.04 -7.96 3.91
CA PRO A 52 7.51 -7.74 2.55
C PRO A 52 8.60 -8.76 2.17
N GLU A 53 8.34 -9.55 1.13
CA GLU A 53 9.28 -10.52 0.58
C GLU A 53 9.82 -10.06 -0.78
N LYS A 54 11.14 -9.96 -0.90
CA LYS A 54 11.81 -9.50 -2.13
C LYS A 54 11.51 -10.42 -3.31
N GLU A 55 11.64 -11.73 -3.12
CA GLU A 55 11.48 -12.73 -4.19
C GLU A 55 10.09 -12.66 -4.83
N LEU A 56 9.05 -12.55 -4.00
CA LEU A 56 7.67 -12.42 -4.46
C LEU A 56 7.47 -11.14 -5.32
N VAL A 57 8.05 -10.02 -4.91
CA VAL A 57 7.96 -8.75 -5.67
C VAL A 57 8.68 -8.84 -7.02
N TYR A 58 9.83 -9.53 -7.07
CA TYR A 58 10.55 -9.73 -8.33
C TYR A 58 9.80 -10.63 -9.31
N GLN A 59 9.09 -11.65 -8.83
CA GLN A 59 8.25 -12.51 -9.68
C GLN A 59 7.04 -11.76 -10.27
N LEU A 60 6.56 -10.72 -9.58
CA LEU A 60 5.42 -9.90 -10.02
C LEU A 60 5.81 -8.80 -11.02
N LYS A 61 7.10 -8.49 -11.16
CA LYS A 61 7.61 -7.63 -12.22
C LYS A 61 7.59 -8.40 -13.55
N ARG A 62 6.46 -8.33 -14.25
CA ARG A 62 6.37 -8.68 -15.67
C ARG A 62 7.06 -7.64 -16.54
#